data_AF-A0A086AXG3-F1
#
_entry.id   AF-A0A086AXG3-F1
#
_cell.length_a   1.000
_cell.length_b   1.000
_cell.length_c   1.000
_cell.angle_alpha   90.00
_cell.angle_beta   90.00
_cell.angle_gamma   90.00
#
_symmetry.space_group_name_H-M   'P 1'
#
loop_
_entity.id
_entity.type
_entity.pdbx_description
1 polymer ?
#
loop_
_entity_poly.entity_id
_entity_poly.type
_entity_poly.pdbx_seq_one_letter_code
_entity_poly.pdbx_strand_id
1 'polypeptide(L)'
;MYRINNTGRNTLITPDEVKFHSPSDGSEGERLILQNIIVAEERWIKSELGYEFYEDFINKKNIEVTALNKDDLLQKIKDDYSQDNTEFPDQLLKVGKIINSLEFITNDWYNKLWRLYLWKITAECVDAMSIVPSWLETTNAGQQFKNPNSIGSTAGSASGSAKDVKFKMDNAVLERINPLFIAMHEWLCRNKNHFPLYKKECPGGCRDYEVKTSTVNVGWGLNIYDD
;
A
#
# COMPACT_ATOMS: atom_id res chain seq x y z
N MET A 1 -9.97 -11.65 6.09
CA MET A 1 -9.47 -12.11 4.79
C MET A 1 -8.10 -12.75 4.96
N TYR A 2 -8.02 -14.07 4.76
CA TYR A 2 -6.78 -14.83 4.80
C TYR A 2 -6.24 -14.99 3.38
N ARG A 3 -5.04 -14.49 3.10
CA ARG A 3 -4.46 -14.54 1.75
C ARG A 3 -3.03 -15.08 1.79
N ILE A 4 -2.66 -15.84 0.76
CA ILE A 4 -1.27 -16.27 0.59
C ILE A 4 -0.43 -15.03 0.25
N ASN A 5 0.60 -14.79 1.03
CA ASN A 5 1.62 -13.82 0.74
C ASN A 5 2.71 -14.44 -0.15
N ASN A 6 2.67 -14.10 -1.44
CA ASN A 6 3.62 -14.58 -2.44
C ASN A 6 4.87 -13.70 -2.59
N THR A 7 5.04 -12.66 -1.76
CA THR A 7 6.22 -11.75 -1.84
C THR A 7 7.52 -12.40 -1.35
N GLY A 8 7.43 -13.53 -0.64
CA GLY A 8 8.59 -14.22 -0.06
C GLY A 8 9.13 -13.58 1.22
N ARG A 9 8.43 -12.58 1.78
CA ARG A 9 8.74 -11.96 3.07
C ARG A 9 7.45 -11.51 3.76
N ASN A 10 7.51 -11.20 5.05
CA ASN A 10 6.37 -10.64 5.77
C ASN A 10 6.08 -9.22 5.23
N THR A 11 4.83 -8.96 4.84
CA THR A 11 4.37 -7.65 4.34
C THR A 11 3.13 -7.20 5.10
N LEU A 12 2.81 -5.92 5.03
CA LEU A 12 1.58 -5.39 5.63
C LEU A 12 0.37 -5.68 4.76
N ILE A 13 0.51 -5.58 3.44
CA ILE A 13 -0.62 -5.73 2.51
C ILE A 13 -0.37 -6.86 1.50
N THR A 14 -1.46 -7.43 1.01
CA THR A 14 -1.47 -8.43 -0.07
C THR A 14 -1.94 -7.83 -1.39
N PRO A 15 -1.64 -8.45 -2.55
CA PRO A 15 -2.08 -7.93 -3.84
C PRO A 15 -3.60 -7.78 -3.97
N ASP A 16 -4.38 -8.70 -3.38
CA ASP A 16 -5.84 -8.63 -3.40
C ASP A 16 -6.35 -7.42 -2.62
N GLU A 17 -5.80 -7.18 -1.43
CA GLU A 17 -6.10 -5.98 -0.65
C GLU A 17 -5.70 -4.71 -1.42
N VAL A 18 -4.56 -4.70 -2.11
CA VAL A 18 -4.17 -3.56 -2.96
C VAL A 18 -5.21 -3.34 -4.06
N LYS A 19 -5.55 -4.34 -4.86
CA LYS A 19 -6.51 -4.22 -5.98
C LYS A 19 -7.88 -3.74 -5.54
N PHE A 20 -8.31 -4.13 -4.33
CA PHE A 20 -9.60 -3.71 -3.78
C PHE A 20 -9.58 -2.27 -3.24
N HIS A 21 -8.42 -1.76 -2.84
CA HIS A 21 -8.28 -0.50 -2.09
C HIS A 21 -7.56 0.62 -2.85
N SER A 22 -6.79 0.28 -3.88
CA SER A 22 -6.15 1.22 -4.80
C SER A 22 -7.22 1.89 -5.68
N PRO A 23 -6.96 3.10 -6.19
CA PRO A 23 -7.80 3.74 -7.20
C PRO A 23 -7.68 3.11 -8.60
N SER A 24 -6.98 1.98 -8.73
CA SER A 24 -6.69 1.41 -10.04
C SER A 24 -7.88 0.63 -10.60
N ASP A 25 -7.84 0.36 -11.90
CA ASP A 25 -8.83 -0.50 -12.56
C ASP A 25 -8.65 -1.99 -12.23
N GLY A 26 -7.66 -2.33 -11.40
CA GLY A 26 -7.33 -3.68 -10.97
C GLY A 26 -6.69 -4.55 -12.06
N SER A 27 -6.38 -3.97 -13.23
CA SER A 27 -5.81 -4.67 -14.38
C SER A 27 -4.30 -4.90 -14.24
N GLU A 28 -3.65 -4.35 -13.22
CA GLU A 28 -2.23 -4.55 -13.00
C GLU A 28 -1.89 -6.02 -12.78
N GLY A 29 -0.84 -6.46 -13.48
CA GLY A 29 -0.28 -7.80 -13.28
C GLY A 29 0.16 -7.99 -11.83
N GLU A 30 -0.27 -9.10 -11.22
CA GLU A 30 0.01 -9.41 -9.81
C GLU A 30 1.51 -9.33 -9.46
N ARG A 31 2.39 -9.74 -10.39
CA ARG A 31 3.84 -9.65 -10.22
C ARG A 31 4.33 -8.21 -9.99
N LEU A 32 3.76 -7.24 -10.70
CA LEU A 32 4.11 -5.83 -10.55
C LEU A 32 3.66 -5.33 -9.17
N ILE A 33 2.44 -5.70 -8.75
CA ILE A 33 1.90 -5.35 -7.43
C ILE A 33 2.78 -5.93 -6.32
N LEU A 34 3.16 -7.22 -6.41
CA LEU A 34 4.03 -7.87 -5.42
C LEU A 34 5.36 -7.13 -5.25
N GLN A 35 5.99 -6.69 -6.35
CA GLN A 35 7.22 -5.90 -6.28
C GLN A 35 6.98 -4.50 -5.72
N ASN A 36 5.88 -3.86 -6.10
CA ASN A 36 5.54 -2.52 -5.63
C ASN A 36 5.19 -2.50 -4.14
N ILE A 37 4.56 -3.55 -3.60
CA ILE A 37 4.36 -3.74 -2.15
C ILE A 37 5.70 -3.67 -1.42
N ILE A 38 6.69 -4.41 -1.91
CA ILE A 38 8.02 -4.47 -1.29
C ILE A 38 8.65 -3.07 -1.23
N VAL A 39 8.63 -2.36 -2.35
CA VAL A 39 9.27 -1.04 -2.48
C VAL A 39 8.51 0.02 -1.69
N ALA A 40 7.18 0.03 -1.75
CA ALA A 40 6.32 0.96 -1.04
C ALA A 40 6.50 0.87 0.48
N GLU A 41 6.54 -0.35 1.02
CA GLU A 41 6.72 -0.57 2.45
C GLU A 41 8.09 -0.11 2.94
N GLU A 42 9.18 -0.41 2.21
CA GLU A 42 10.54 0.04 2.59
C GLU A 42 10.70 1.56 2.44
N ARG A 43 10.12 2.16 1.40
CA ARG A 43 10.33 3.58 1.08
C ARG A 43 9.53 4.52 1.97
N TRP A 44 8.30 4.14 2.31
CA TRP A 44 7.35 5.04 2.96
C TRP A 44 6.80 4.49 4.28
N ILE A 45 6.37 3.24 4.33
CA ILE A 45 5.65 2.76 5.51
C ILE A 45 6.59 2.55 6.70
N LYS A 46 7.75 1.94 6.46
CA LYS A 46 8.74 1.64 7.49
C LYS A 46 9.34 2.88 8.13
N SER A 47 9.55 3.94 7.34
CA SER A 47 10.03 5.24 7.85
C SER A 47 8.95 5.95 8.67
N GLU A 48 7.69 5.83 8.29
CA GLU A 48 6.58 6.49 8.97
C GLU A 48 6.16 5.81 10.28
N LEU A 49 6.20 4.47 10.34
CA LEU A 49 5.92 3.69 11.55
C LEU A 49 7.13 3.56 12.47
N GLY A 50 8.35 3.62 11.91
CA GLY A 50 9.57 3.22 12.58
C GLY A 50 9.79 1.70 12.54
N TYR A 51 11.07 1.31 12.54
CA TYR A 51 11.51 -0.07 12.31
C TYR A 51 10.83 -1.09 13.25
N GLU A 52 10.92 -0.89 14.56
CA GLU A 52 10.41 -1.85 15.55
C GLU A 52 8.89 -2.04 15.48
N PHE A 53 8.15 -0.95 15.29
CA PHE A 53 6.70 -1.02 15.20
C PHE A 53 6.25 -1.71 13.91
N TYR A 54 6.90 -1.38 12.80
CA TYR A 54 6.65 -2.03 11.51
C TYR A 54 6.91 -3.55 11.59
N GLU A 55 8.07 -3.96 12.09
CA GLU A 55 8.45 -5.38 12.22
C GLU A 55 7.47 -6.15 13.13
N ASP A 56 7.10 -5.57 14.27
CA ASP A 56 6.12 -6.18 15.18
C ASP A 56 4.74 -6.34 14.52
N PHE A 57 4.31 -5.37 13.72
CA PHE A 57 3.04 -5.44 13.00
C PHE A 57 3.04 -6.56 11.97
N ILE A 58 4.06 -6.60 11.09
CA ILE A 58 4.12 -7.63 10.04
C ILE A 58 4.29 -9.03 10.64
N ASN A 59 5.03 -9.20 11.73
CA ASN A 59 5.20 -10.50 12.37
C ASN A 59 3.92 -11.02 13.03
N LYS A 60 3.01 -10.13 13.43
CA LYS A 60 1.67 -10.51 13.92
C LYS A 60 0.68 -10.76 12.79
N LYS A 61 0.78 -10.02 11.69
CA LYS A 61 -0.13 -10.17 10.52
C LYS A 61 0.23 -11.35 9.64
N ASN A 62 1.45 -11.88 9.71
CA ASN A 62 1.94 -12.94 8.84
C ASN A 62 2.29 -14.19 9.65
N ILE A 63 1.73 -15.33 9.27
CA ILE A 63 2.02 -16.63 9.87
C ILE A 63 2.58 -17.57 8.81
N GLU A 64 3.73 -18.17 9.09
CA GLU A 64 4.29 -19.22 8.25
C GLU A 64 3.53 -20.54 8.43
N VAL A 65 3.24 -21.19 7.32
CA VAL A 65 2.59 -22.50 7.27
C VAL A 65 3.61 -23.56 7.66
N THR A 66 3.35 -24.22 8.77
CA THR A 66 4.10 -25.37 9.28
C THR A 66 3.27 -26.64 9.16
N ALA A 67 3.88 -27.80 9.35
CA ALA A 67 3.12 -29.06 9.39
C ALA A 67 2.07 -29.08 10.52
N LEU A 68 2.27 -28.30 11.58
CA LEU A 68 1.39 -28.29 12.77
C LEU A 68 0.15 -27.42 12.60
N ASN A 69 0.27 -26.30 11.88
CA ASN A 69 -0.84 -25.33 11.72
C ASN A 69 -1.52 -25.41 10.35
N LYS A 70 -1.02 -26.24 9.44
CA LYS A 70 -1.51 -26.29 8.06
C LYS A 70 -3.01 -26.54 7.96
N ASP A 71 -3.54 -27.51 8.69
CA ASP A 71 -4.95 -27.91 8.58
C ASP A 71 -5.88 -26.81 9.14
N ASP A 72 -5.48 -26.18 10.26
CA ASP A 72 -6.20 -25.03 10.84
C ASP A 72 -6.21 -23.83 9.87
N LEU A 73 -5.05 -23.50 9.29
CA LEU A 73 -4.94 -22.42 8.31
C LEU A 73 -5.72 -22.72 7.03
N LEU A 74 -5.70 -23.97 6.57
CA LEU A 74 -6.45 -24.39 5.38
C LEU A 74 -7.95 -24.22 5.60
N GLN A 75 -8.47 -24.63 6.76
CA GLN A 75 -9.88 -24.47 7.09
C GLN A 75 -10.26 -22.98 7.12
N LYS A 76 -9.48 -22.14 7.80
CA LYS A 76 -9.70 -20.68 7.86
C LYS A 76 -9.72 -20.02 6.49
N ILE A 77 -8.81 -20.43 5.59
CA ILE A 77 -8.78 -19.93 4.21
C ILE A 77 -10.01 -20.39 3.45
N LYS A 78 -10.39 -21.66 3.54
CA LYS A 78 -11.60 -22.19 2.87
C LYS A 78 -12.87 -21.48 3.34
N ASP A 79 -13.00 -21.26 4.64
CA ASP A 79 -14.14 -20.55 5.22
C ASP A 79 -14.22 -19.11 4.68
N ASP A 80 -13.09 -18.42 4.58
CA ASP A 80 -13.00 -17.05 4.04
C ASP A 80 -13.34 -17.00 2.53
N TYR A 81 -12.80 -17.92 1.72
CA TYR A 81 -13.10 -18.00 0.28
C TYR A 81 -14.55 -18.40 -0.01
N SER A 82 -15.17 -19.20 0.87
CA SER A 82 -16.57 -19.61 0.73
C SER A 82 -17.55 -18.42 0.85
N GLN A 83 -17.17 -17.36 1.58
CA GLN A 83 -17.96 -16.13 1.67
C GLN A 83 -18.05 -15.40 0.33
N ASP A 84 -17.02 -15.53 -0.50
CA ASP A 84 -16.92 -14.96 -1.83
C ASP A 84 -17.39 -15.93 -2.94
N ASN A 85 -18.08 -17.03 -2.58
CA ASN A 85 -18.50 -18.12 -3.48
C ASN A 85 -17.36 -18.66 -4.36
N THR A 86 -16.12 -18.64 -3.83
CA THR A 86 -14.93 -19.11 -4.53
C THR A 86 -14.36 -20.31 -3.79
N GLU A 87 -13.84 -21.31 -4.51
CA GLU A 87 -13.17 -22.46 -3.88
C GLU A 87 -11.65 -22.24 -3.81
N PHE A 88 -11.06 -22.58 -2.68
CA PHE A 88 -9.62 -22.55 -2.50
C PHE A 88 -9.02 -23.96 -2.69
N PRO A 89 -8.17 -24.18 -3.71
CA PRO A 89 -7.54 -25.48 -3.94
C PRO A 89 -6.48 -25.82 -2.87
N ASP A 90 -6.64 -26.95 -2.18
CA ASP A 90 -5.76 -27.43 -1.10
C ASP A 90 -4.27 -27.49 -1.48
N GLN A 91 -4.00 -27.74 -2.76
CA GLN A 91 -2.64 -27.84 -3.30
C GLN A 91 -1.87 -26.52 -3.29
N LEU A 92 -2.56 -25.38 -3.18
CA LEU A 92 -1.95 -24.06 -3.11
C LEU A 92 -1.31 -23.78 -1.74
N LEU A 93 -1.84 -24.38 -0.67
CA LEU A 93 -1.29 -24.22 0.67
C LEU A 93 -0.21 -25.27 0.95
N LYS A 94 1.06 -24.84 0.83
CA LYS A 94 2.24 -25.68 1.10
C LYS A 94 2.96 -25.19 2.36
N VAL A 95 3.65 -26.12 3.04
CA VAL A 95 4.55 -25.76 4.15
C VAL A 95 5.62 -24.79 3.64
N GLY A 96 5.95 -23.79 4.45
CA GLY A 96 6.84 -22.68 4.10
C GLY A 96 6.18 -21.52 3.36
N LYS A 97 4.88 -21.60 3.05
CA LYS A 97 4.11 -20.43 2.58
C LYS A 97 3.80 -19.51 3.76
N ILE A 98 3.58 -18.24 3.46
CA ILE A 98 3.21 -17.24 4.46
C ILE A 98 1.74 -16.86 4.20
N ILE A 99 0.92 -16.90 5.24
CA ILE A 99 -0.45 -16.39 5.21
C ILE A 99 -0.47 -15.03 5.88
N ASN A 100 -1.04 -14.05 5.19
CA ASN A 100 -1.27 -12.71 5.69
C ASN A 100 -2.76 -12.56 6.04
N SER A 101 -3.05 -12.12 7.26
CA SER A 101 -4.41 -11.82 7.68
C SER A 101 -4.42 -10.86 8.86
N LEU A 102 -5.34 -9.91 8.83
CA LEU A 102 -5.61 -9.04 9.98
C LEU A 102 -6.14 -9.85 11.18
N GLU A 103 -6.85 -10.96 10.92
CA GLU A 103 -7.48 -11.78 11.96
C GLU A 103 -6.48 -12.46 12.90
N PHE A 104 -5.20 -12.53 12.53
CA PHE A 104 -4.14 -13.00 13.41
C PHE A 104 -3.77 -11.99 14.51
N ILE A 105 -4.11 -10.72 14.32
CA ILE A 105 -3.80 -9.65 15.25
C ILE A 105 -4.87 -9.58 16.34
N THR A 106 -4.51 -10.02 17.55
CA THR A 106 -5.39 -9.96 18.72
C THR A 106 -5.47 -8.56 19.35
N ASN A 107 -4.53 -7.68 19.05
CA ASN A 107 -4.51 -6.31 19.57
C ASN A 107 -5.52 -5.42 18.81
N ASP A 108 -6.60 -5.04 19.49
CA ASP A 108 -7.66 -4.19 18.95
C ASP A 108 -7.14 -2.83 18.42
N TRP A 109 -6.10 -2.25 19.05
CA TRP A 109 -5.53 -0.98 18.59
C TRP A 109 -4.78 -1.10 17.27
N TYR A 110 -4.15 -2.25 17.01
CA TYR A 110 -3.53 -2.52 15.71
C TYR A 110 -4.61 -2.72 14.65
N ASN A 111 -5.71 -3.40 14.99
CA ASN A 111 -6.86 -3.57 14.10
C ASN A 111 -7.51 -2.23 13.74
N LYS A 112 -7.65 -1.32 14.73
CA LYS A 112 -8.12 0.05 14.51
C LYS A 112 -7.17 0.85 13.62
N LEU A 113 -5.86 0.82 13.91
CA LEU A 113 -4.87 1.50 13.08
C LEU A 113 -4.90 1.00 11.64
N TRP A 114 -5.00 -0.32 11.46
CA TRP A 114 -5.16 -0.93 10.14
C TRP A 114 -6.36 -0.37 9.43
N ARG A 115 -7.56 -0.60 9.98
CA ARG A 115 -8.86 -0.28 9.39
C ARG A 115 -9.09 1.22 9.15
N LEU A 116 -8.48 2.08 9.95
CA LEU A 116 -8.63 3.54 9.80
C LEU A 116 -7.63 4.15 8.82
N TYR A 117 -6.38 3.66 8.80
CA TYR A 117 -5.29 4.35 8.10
C TYR A 117 -4.42 3.41 7.26
N LEU A 118 -3.81 2.40 7.88
CA LEU A 118 -2.66 1.71 7.25
C LEU A 118 -3.01 0.96 5.97
N TRP A 119 -4.19 0.31 5.86
CA TRP A 119 -4.52 -0.40 4.61
C TRP A 119 -4.58 0.58 3.43
N LYS A 120 -5.20 1.75 3.62
CA LYS A 120 -5.39 2.74 2.57
C LYS A 120 -4.07 3.39 2.21
N ILE A 121 -3.31 3.83 3.21
CA ILE A 121 -1.98 4.41 3.02
C ILE A 121 -1.09 3.43 2.25
N THR A 122 -1.06 2.16 2.65
CA THR A 122 -0.22 1.16 2.00
C THR A 122 -0.67 0.93 0.56
N ALA A 123 -1.98 0.81 0.29
CA ALA A 123 -2.49 0.66 -1.08
C ALA A 123 -2.16 1.88 -1.98
N GLU A 124 -2.32 3.10 -1.46
CA GLU A 124 -1.97 4.35 -2.17
C GLU A 124 -0.48 4.44 -2.48
N CYS A 125 0.37 4.04 -1.54
CA CYS A 125 1.81 3.92 -1.75
C CYS A 125 2.12 2.88 -2.85
N VAL A 126 1.46 1.72 -2.84
CA VAL A 126 1.69 0.71 -3.90
C VAL A 126 1.28 1.23 -5.28
N ASP A 127 0.14 1.93 -5.37
CA ASP A 127 -0.32 2.58 -6.60
C ASP A 127 0.66 3.64 -7.10
N ALA A 128 1.19 4.48 -6.20
CA ALA A 128 2.16 5.50 -6.57
C ALA A 128 3.47 4.90 -7.16
N MET A 129 3.82 3.65 -6.82
CA MET A 129 4.95 2.94 -7.43
C MET A 129 4.65 2.43 -8.84
N SER A 130 3.38 2.32 -9.21
CA SER A 130 2.95 1.98 -10.57
C SER A 130 2.98 3.18 -11.52
N ILE A 131 3.11 4.41 -11.02
CA ILE A 131 3.13 5.62 -11.86
C ILE A 131 4.27 5.54 -12.88
N VAL A 132 5.54 5.44 -12.48
CA VAL A 132 6.66 5.44 -13.46
C VAL A 132 6.60 4.25 -14.43
N PRO A 133 6.39 3.00 -13.97
CA PRO A 133 6.26 1.84 -14.86
C PRO A 133 5.09 1.91 -15.84
N SER A 134 4.05 2.70 -15.56
CA SER A 134 2.95 2.91 -16.50
C SER A 134 3.36 3.72 -17.74
N TRP A 135 4.43 4.52 -17.64
CA TRP A 135 4.95 5.34 -18.74
C TRP A 135 6.20 4.73 -19.38
N LEU A 136 7.10 4.16 -18.56
CA LEU A 136 8.40 3.62 -18.98
C LEU A 136 8.53 2.17 -18.55
N GLU A 137 8.77 1.28 -19.50
CA GLU A 137 9.04 -0.13 -19.27
C GLU A 137 10.49 -0.45 -19.61
N THR A 138 11.15 -1.23 -18.77
CA THR A 138 12.50 -1.73 -19.08
C THR A 138 12.37 -3.01 -19.89
N THR A 139 12.76 -2.98 -21.15
CA THR A 139 12.80 -4.15 -22.04
C THR A 139 14.25 -4.59 -22.27
N ASN A 140 14.44 -5.73 -22.94
CA ASN A 140 15.78 -6.21 -23.32
C ASN A 140 16.53 -5.22 -24.25
N ALA A 141 15.82 -4.26 -24.85
CA ALA A 141 16.38 -3.21 -25.69
C ALA A 141 16.64 -1.89 -24.93
N GLY A 142 16.48 -1.87 -23.61
CA GLY A 142 16.60 -0.68 -22.76
C GLY A 142 15.25 -0.15 -22.25
N GLN A 143 15.24 1.06 -21.71
CA GLN A 143 13.99 1.70 -21.28
C GLN A 143 13.21 2.21 -22.49
N GLN A 144 11.98 1.70 -22.65
CA GLN A 144 11.07 2.06 -23.73
C GLN A 144 9.76 2.57 -23.15
N PHE A 145 9.03 3.39 -23.90
CA PHE A 145 7.71 3.83 -23.47
C PHE A 145 6.72 2.67 -23.54
N LYS A 146 5.97 2.44 -22.46
CA LYS A 146 5.01 1.33 -22.34
C LYS A 146 3.79 1.48 -23.27
N ASN A 147 3.60 2.66 -23.86
CA ASN A 147 2.58 2.92 -24.87
C ASN A 147 3.15 3.79 -26.01
N PRO A 148 3.85 3.20 -26.99
CA PRO A 148 4.33 3.95 -28.15
C PRO A 148 3.12 4.32 -29.02
N ASN A 149 2.77 5.61 -29.04
CA ASN A 149 1.72 6.16 -29.91
C ASN A 149 2.12 6.02 -31.40
N SER A 150 1.92 4.85 -32.01
CA SER A 150 1.99 4.70 -33.45
C SER A 150 0.95 3.72 -33.97
N ILE A 151 -0.25 4.26 -34.26
CA ILE A 151 -1.11 3.72 -35.31
C ILE A 151 -1.19 4.82 -36.38
N GLY A 152 -0.39 4.71 -37.44
CA GLY A 152 -0.45 5.61 -38.61
C GLY A 152 0.73 6.57 -38.78
N SER A 153 1.23 6.65 -40.01
CA SER A 153 2.52 7.19 -40.47
C SER A 153 2.75 8.71 -40.36
N THR A 154 1.93 9.48 -39.64
CA THR A 154 2.14 10.93 -39.45
C THR A 154 1.37 11.42 -38.21
N ALA A 155 1.71 10.90 -37.04
CA ALA A 155 1.15 11.36 -35.77
C ALA A 155 2.23 12.12 -34.99
N GLY A 156 2.06 13.44 -34.86
CA GLY A 156 2.91 14.30 -34.05
C GLY A 156 2.89 13.82 -32.58
N SER A 157 4.05 13.42 -32.11
CA SER A 157 4.31 12.93 -30.76
C SER A 157 3.92 13.96 -29.69
N ALA A 158 2.79 13.77 -29.02
CA ALA A 158 2.55 14.41 -27.73
C ALA A 158 3.08 13.48 -26.63
N SER A 159 4.32 13.73 -26.21
CA SER A 159 5.02 13.04 -25.12
C SER A 159 4.42 13.40 -23.76
N GLY A 160 4.26 12.43 -22.85
CA GLY A 160 4.31 12.73 -21.43
C GLY A 160 5.72 13.20 -21.10
N SER A 161 5.87 14.49 -20.80
CA SER A 161 7.16 15.06 -20.41
C SER A 161 7.57 14.52 -19.03
N ALA A 162 8.86 14.55 -18.70
CA ALA A 162 9.31 14.28 -17.33
C ALA A 162 8.59 15.17 -16.29
N LYS A 163 8.07 16.34 -16.73
CA LYS A 163 7.22 17.21 -15.90
C LYS A 163 5.86 16.60 -15.60
N ASP A 164 5.25 15.86 -16.54
CA ASP A 164 3.94 15.22 -16.34
C ASP A 164 4.05 14.01 -15.40
N VAL A 165 5.11 13.21 -15.56
CA VAL A 165 5.41 12.11 -14.62
C VAL A 165 5.67 12.66 -13.23
N LYS A 166 6.50 13.71 -13.13
CA LYS A 166 6.78 14.38 -11.86
C LYS A 166 5.50 14.97 -11.26
N PHE A 167 4.66 15.64 -12.04
CA PHE A 167 3.40 16.20 -11.58
C PHE A 167 2.46 15.12 -11.04
N LYS A 168 2.32 13.97 -11.72
CA LYS A 168 1.50 12.86 -11.22
C LYS A 168 2.07 12.24 -9.94
N MET A 169 3.39 12.07 -9.85
CA MET A 169 4.05 11.58 -8.64
C MET A 169 3.87 12.57 -7.48
N ASP A 170 4.07 13.86 -7.73
CA ASP A 170 3.92 14.93 -6.75
C ASP A 170 2.47 14.99 -6.28
N ASN A 171 1.48 14.90 -7.17
CA ASN A 171 0.06 14.84 -6.81
C ASN A 171 -0.24 13.61 -5.94
N ALA A 172 0.16 12.41 -6.36
CA ALA A 172 -0.08 11.18 -5.59
C ALA A 172 0.54 11.26 -4.18
N VAL A 173 1.76 11.78 -4.05
CA VAL A 173 2.44 11.91 -2.76
C VAL A 173 1.84 13.04 -1.92
N LEU A 174 1.71 14.23 -2.47
CA LEU A 174 1.37 15.44 -1.73
C LEU A 174 -0.12 15.56 -1.42
N GLU A 175 -1.00 15.16 -2.35
CA GLU A 175 -2.45 15.33 -2.19
C GLU A 175 -3.13 14.09 -1.63
N ARG A 176 -2.55 12.89 -1.81
CA ARG A 176 -3.20 11.63 -1.39
C ARG A 176 -2.48 10.96 -0.23
N ILE A 177 -1.17 10.73 -0.35
CA ILE A 177 -0.42 9.96 0.64
C ILE A 177 -0.09 10.79 1.90
N ASN A 178 0.48 11.98 1.74
CA ASN A 178 0.93 12.82 2.86
C ASN A 178 -0.19 13.23 3.83
N PRO A 179 -1.40 13.64 3.38
CA PRO A 179 -2.48 13.96 4.30
C PRO A 179 -2.88 12.75 5.15
N LEU A 180 -2.85 11.54 4.57
CA LEU A 180 -3.14 10.32 5.31
C LEU A 180 -2.05 9.99 6.34
N PHE A 181 -0.78 10.19 6.01
CA PHE A 181 0.31 10.02 6.99
C PHE A 181 0.22 11.01 8.15
N ILE A 182 -0.13 12.27 7.86
CA ILE A 182 -0.31 13.29 8.90
C ILE A 182 -1.47 12.89 9.81
N ALA A 183 -2.63 12.54 9.24
CA ALA A 183 -3.78 12.11 10.02
C ALA A 183 -3.49 10.85 10.87
N MET A 184 -2.76 9.87 10.30
CA MET A 184 -2.33 8.67 11.01
C MET A 184 -1.39 9.01 12.16
N HIS A 185 -0.39 9.87 11.92
CA HIS A 185 0.56 10.28 12.94
C HIS A 185 -0.13 11.01 14.10
N GLU A 186 -1.05 11.93 13.80
CA GLU A 186 -1.84 12.63 14.81
C GLU A 186 -2.68 11.67 15.65
N TRP A 187 -3.33 10.71 14.99
CA TRP A 187 -4.13 9.70 15.67
C TRP A 187 -3.27 8.77 16.56
N LEU A 188 -2.11 8.33 16.07
CA LEU A 188 -1.15 7.55 16.85
C LEU A 188 -0.64 8.32 18.07
N CYS A 189 -0.40 9.62 17.92
CA CYS A 189 0.06 10.47 19.01
C CYS A 189 -1.03 10.73 20.06
N ARG A 190 -2.29 10.90 19.65
CA ARG A 190 -3.43 11.00 20.59
C ARG A 190 -3.63 9.71 21.39
N ASN A 191 -3.25 8.56 20.83
CA ASN A 191 -3.41 7.23 21.44
C ASN A 191 -2.07 6.58 21.82
N LYS A 192 -1.03 7.39 22.08
CA LYS A 192 0.37 6.93 22.24
C LYS A 192 0.54 5.79 23.25
N ASN A 193 -0.25 5.80 24.32
CA ASN A 193 -0.21 4.77 25.37
C ASN A 193 -0.50 3.35 24.85
N HIS A 194 -1.17 3.22 23.72
CA HIS A 194 -1.48 1.94 23.09
C HIS A 194 -0.43 1.50 22.05
N PHE A 195 0.52 2.37 21.72
CA PHE A 195 1.54 2.15 20.69
C PHE A 195 2.96 2.38 21.26
N PRO A 196 3.42 1.54 22.20
CA PRO A 196 4.73 1.73 22.85
C PRO A 196 5.91 1.61 21.89
N LEU A 197 5.77 0.84 20.80
CA LEU A 197 6.80 0.68 19.78
C LEU A 197 6.87 1.86 18.80
N TYR A 198 5.85 2.73 18.79
CA TYR A 198 5.85 3.89 17.91
C TYR A 198 6.79 4.96 18.48
N LYS A 199 7.93 5.21 17.83
CA LYS A 199 8.97 6.13 18.36
C LYS A 199 9.01 7.51 17.69
N LYS A 200 8.24 7.75 16.63
CA LYS A 200 8.18 9.08 16.00
C LYS A 200 7.73 10.11 17.03
N GLU A 201 8.44 11.24 17.07
CA GLU A 201 8.14 12.33 17.99
C GLU A 201 6.76 12.88 17.73
N CYS A 202 5.98 13.03 18.81
CA CYS A 202 4.68 13.67 18.73
C CYS A 202 4.86 15.17 18.96
N PRO A 203 4.45 16.04 18.03
CA PRO A 203 4.56 17.48 18.21
C PRO A 203 3.85 17.89 19.50
N GLY A 204 4.54 18.71 20.30
CA GLY A 204 4.21 19.01 21.69
C GLY A 204 2.74 19.38 21.91
N GLY A 205 1.98 18.43 22.43
CA GLY A 205 0.57 18.56 22.75
C GLY A 205 -0.34 18.36 21.54
N CYS A 206 -0.78 17.11 21.31
CA CYS A 206 -2.01 16.80 20.57
C CYS A 206 -3.24 17.28 21.35
N ARG A 207 -3.29 18.57 21.70
CA ARG A 207 -4.32 19.21 22.52
C ARG A 207 -5.46 19.78 21.68
N ASP A 208 -5.23 20.00 20.39
CA ASP A 208 -6.24 20.55 19.50
C ASP A 208 -7.01 19.42 18.82
N TYR A 209 -8.34 19.49 18.92
CA TYR A 209 -9.28 18.56 18.26
C TYR A 209 -9.35 18.77 16.74
N GLU A 210 -8.62 19.74 16.21
CA GLU A 210 -8.55 20.01 14.78
C GLU A 210 -7.70 18.94 14.08
N VAL A 211 -8.16 18.50 12.90
CA VAL A 211 -7.39 17.63 12.01
C VAL A 211 -6.44 18.53 11.25
N LYS A 212 -5.12 18.35 11.38
CA LYS A 212 -4.20 19.11 10.52
C LYS A 212 -4.28 18.54 9.12
N THR A 213 -4.91 19.30 8.23
CA THR A 213 -4.78 19.06 6.80
C THR A 213 -3.43 19.61 6.36
N SER A 214 -2.64 18.84 5.62
CA SER A 214 -1.61 19.47 4.81
C SER A 214 -2.31 20.22 3.69
N THR A 215 -2.54 21.50 3.89
CA THR A 215 -2.68 22.42 2.76
C THR A 215 -1.31 22.46 2.07
N VAL A 216 -1.11 21.53 1.14
CA VAL A 216 -0.04 21.70 0.18
C VAL A 216 -0.46 22.89 -0.66
N ASN A 217 0.35 23.95 -0.62
CA ASN A 217 0.15 25.12 -1.45
C ASN A 217 0.41 24.69 -2.91
N VAL A 218 -0.57 24.04 -3.54
CA VAL A 218 -0.61 23.83 -4.99
C VAL A 218 -0.91 25.20 -5.61
N GLY A 219 0.11 26.05 -5.64
CA GLY A 219 0.09 27.42 -6.14
C GLY A 219 -0.18 27.56 -7.64
N TRP A 220 -0.88 26.61 -8.26
CA TRP A 220 -1.25 26.61 -9.67
C TRP A 220 -2.76 26.48 -9.92
N GLY A 221 -3.58 26.17 -8.89
CA GLY A 221 -5.01 25.90 -9.09
C GLY A 221 -5.99 27.03 -8.72
N LEU A 222 -5.57 28.01 -7.90
CA LEU A 222 -6.49 29.02 -7.34
C LEU A 222 -6.24 30.46 -7.82
N ASN A 223 -5.19 30.72 -8.61
CA ASN A 223 -4.86 32.06 -9.12
C ASN A 223 -5.12 32.25 -10.63
N ILE A 224 -5.95 31.40 -11.26
CA ILE A 224 -6.24 31.52 -12.71
C ILE A 224 -7.56 32.28 -12.99
N TYR A 225 -8.28 32.74 -11.96
CA TYR A 225 -9.54 33.49 -12.15
C TYR A 225 -9.60 34.86 -11.46
N ASP A 226 -8.49 35.36 -10.92
CA ASP A 226 -8.38 36.76 -10.48
C ASP A 226 -7.31 37.47 -11.31
N ASP A 227 -7.65 37.77 -12.56
CA ASP A 227 -7.19 38.92 -13.36
C ASP A 227 -8.23 39.23 -14.46
#